data_AF-E2BXQ2-F1
#
_entry.id   AF-E2BXQ2-F1
#
_cell.length_a   1.000
_cell.length_b   1.000
_cell.length_c   1.000
_cell.angle_alpha   90.00
_cell.angle_beta   90.00
_cell.angle_gamma   90.00
#
_symmetry.space_group_name_H-M   'P 1'
#
loop_
_entity.id
_entity.type
_entity.pdbx_description
1 polymer ?
#
loop_
_entity_poly.entity_id
_entity_poly.type
_entity_poly.pdbx_seq_one_letter_code
_entity_poly.pdbx_strand_id
1 'polypeptide(L)' 'YIFGGNVNGLNFLVFLKNDLPGLLEDVDLYTRLRMWIELNGAPPHYAKVVRNYLNRRY' A
#
# COMPACT_ATOMS: atom_id res chain seq x y z
N TYR A 1 -8.99 -13.35 -2.05
CA TYR A 1 -9.28 -11.91 -2.26
C TYR A 1 -8.61 -11.15 -1.13
N ILE A 2 -7.90 -10.05 -1.39
CA ILE A 2 -7.11 -9.33 -0.36
C ILE A 2 -8.02 -8.55 0.60
N PHE A 3 -9.11 -7.96 0.09
CA PHE A 3 -10.06 -7.20 0.89
C PHE A 3 -11.36 -7.98 1.12
N GLY A 4 -11.83 -8.04 2.37
CA GLY A 4 -13.09 -8.70 2.74
C GLY A 4 -14.36 -7.83 2.56
N GLY A 5 -14.34 -6.86 1.63
CA GLY A 5 -15.44 -5.91 1.43
C GLY A 5 -15.02 -4.65 0.69
N ASN A 6 -15.84 -3.60 0.75
CA ASN A 6 -15.54 -2.31 0.11
C ASN A 6 -14.23 -1.70 0.63
N VAL A 7 -13.42 -1.19 -0.30
CA VAL A 7 -12.14 -0.55 0.02
C VAL A 7 -12.40 0.88 0.51
N ASN A 8 -11.77 1.23 1.63
CA ASN A 8 -11.75 2.57 2.20
C ASN A 8 -10.32 2.92 2.64
N GLY A 9 -10.08 4.16 3.05
CA GLY A 9 -8.73 4.59 3.42
C GLY A 9 -8.11 3.80 4.59
N LEU A 10 -8.92 3.27 5.51
CA LEU A 10 -8.42 2.54 6.68
C LEU A 10 -7.99 1.11 6.30
N ASN A 11 -8.84 0.36 5.60
CA ASN A 11 -8.45 -1.01 5.21
C ASN A 11 -7.36 -1.01 4.13
N PHE A 12 -7.30 0.00 3.27
CA PHE A 12 -6.17 0.19 2.35
C PHE A 12 -4.87 0.48 3.11
N LEU A 13 -4.90 1.30 4.16
CA LEU A 13 -3.73 1.52 5.01
C LEU A 13 -3.28 0.23 5.73
N VAL A 14 -4.22 -0.58 6.23
CA VAL A 14 -3.90 -1.88 6.83
C VAL A 14 -3.17 -2.77 5.82
N PHE A 15 -3.68 -2.85 4.60
CA PHE A 15 -3.04 -3.59 3.52
C PHE A 15 -1.60 -3.12 3.25
N LEU A 16 -1.38 -1.82 3.08
CA LEU A 16 -0.04 -1.27 2.83
C LEU A 16 0.96 -1.61 3.95
N LYS A 17 0.49 -1.63 5.20
CA LYS A 17 1.34 -1.84 6.37
C LYS A 17 1.65 -3.30 6.66
N ASN A 18 0.63 -4.16 6.54
CA ASN A 18 0.68 -5.50 7.12
C ASN A 18 0.76 -6.59 6.05
N ASP A 19 0.10 -6.39 4.90
CA ASP A 19 -0.04 -7.43 3.89
C ASP A 19 0.96 -7.23 2.74
N LEU A 20 1.10 -6.00 2.23
CA LEU A 20 1.98 -5.69 1.10
C LEU A 20 3.45 -6.12 1.33
N PRO A 21 4.06 -5.93 2.52
CA PRO A 21 5.43 -6.38 2.76
C PRO A 21 5.60 -7.90 2.62
N GLY A 22 4.62 -8.68 3.08
CA GLY A 22 4.64 -10.15 2.95
C GLY A 22 4.43 -10.59 1.51
N LEU A 23 3.54 -9.91 0.77
CA LEU A 23 3.35 -10.18 -0.66
C LEU A 23 4.59 -9.87 -1.52
N LEU A 24 5.55 -9.10 -0.99
CA LEU A 24 6.81 -8.78 -1.65
C LEU A 24 8.00 -9.56 -1.05
N GLU A 25 7.77 -10.61 -0.26
CA GLU A 25 8.84 -11.33 0.44
C GLU A 25 9.80 -12.04 -0.54
N ASP A 26 9.25 -12.62 -1.61
CA ASP A 26 10.00 -13.32 -2.65
C ASP A 26 10.69 -12.37 -3.66
N VAL A 27 10.42 -11.06 -3.58
CA VAL A 27 11.10 -10.07 -4.41
C VAL A 27 12.43 -9.70 -3.76
N ASP A 28 13.53 -9.77 -4.50
CA ASP A 28 14.84 -9.43 -3.94
C ASP A 28 14.92 -7.95 -3.51
N LEU A 29 15.84 -7.65 -2.59
CA LEU A 29 15.99 -6.31 -2.03
C LEU A 29 16.33 -5.25 -3.09
N TYR A 30 17.19 -5.60 -4.06
CA TYR A 30 17.65 -4.65 -5.07
C TYR A 30 16.51 -4.23 -6.00
N THR A 31 15.64 -5.18 -6.35
CA THR A 31 14.41 -4.90 -7.09
C THR A 31 13.44 -4.06 -6.26
N ARG A 32 13.17 -4.43 -5.00
CA ARG A 32 12.25 -3.67 -4.12
C ARG A 32 12.65 -2.21 -3.92
N LEU A 33 13.95 -1.92 -3.81
CA LEU A 33 14.46 -0.56 -3.66
C LEU A 33 14.23 0.35 -4.88
N ARG A 34 13.82 -0.21 -6.02
CA ARG A 34 13.61 0.50 -7.29
C ARG A 34 12.16 0.47 -7.75
N MET A 35 11.30 -0.20 -6.99
CA MET A 35 9.88 -0.28 -7.31
C MET A 35 9.19 1.06 -7.06
N TRP A 36 8.16 1.32 -7.85
CA TRP A 36 7.25 2.44 -7.69
C TRP A 36 5.87 1.93 -7.32
N ILE A 37 5.18 2.64 -6.43
CA ILE A 37 3.77 2.36 -6.14
C ILE A 37 2.93 3.24 -7.08
N GLU A 38 2.20 2.61 -7.99
CA GLU A 38 1.27 3.29 -8.89
C GLU A 38 -0.16 3.18 -8.34
N LEU A 39 -0.83 4.33 -8.14
CA LEU A 39 -2.21 4.40 -7.62
C LEU A 39 -3.10 5.16 -8.61
N ASN A 40 -4.25 4.57 -8.95
CA ASN A 40 -5.14 5.01 -10.03
C ASN A 40 -6.12 6.16 -9.69
N GLY A 41 -5.90 6.94 -8.63
CA GLY A 41 -6.85 8.03 -8.30
C GLY A 41 -7.98 7.68 -7.33
N ALA A 42 -8.21 6.40 -7.01
CA ALA A 42 -9.39 6.00 -6.23
C ALA A 42 -9.46 6.68 -4.84
N PRO A 43 -10.65 7.03 -4.32
CA PRO A 43 -10.78 7.76 -3.06
C PRO A 43 -10.01 7.18 -1.86
N PRO A 44 -9.94 5.85 -1.66
CA PRO A 44 -9.14 5.26 -0.58
C PRO A 44 -7.66 5.62 -0.64
N HIS A 45 -7.09 5.74 -1.85
CA HIS A 45 -5.68 6.04 -2.08
C HIS A 45 -5.31 7.48 -1.65
N TYR A 46 -6.28 8.40 -1.68
CA TYR A 46 -6.10 9.81 -1.32
C TYR A 46 -6.53 10.15 0.12
N ALA A 47 -6.99 9.15 0.88
CA ALA A 47 -7.32 9.33 2.29
C ALA A 47 -6.12 9.94 3.03
N LYS A 48 -6.38 10.92 3.91
CA LYS A 48 -5.33 11.64 4.65
C LYS A 48 -4.37 10.69 5.37
N VAL A 49 -4.92 9.63 5.98
CA VAL A 49 -4.13 8.61 6.71
C VAL A 49 -3.20 7.81 5.79
N VAL A 50 -3.64 7.52 4.56
CA VAL A 50 -2.85 6.80 3.55
C VAL A 50 -1.72 7.69 3.04
N ARG A 51 -2.04 8.93 2.62
CA ARG A 51 -1.02 9.89 2.15
C ARG A 51 0.03 10.18 3.22
N ASN A 52 -0.38 10.39 4.47
CA ASN A 52 0.54 10.60 5.58
C ASN A 52 1.47 9.40 5.81
N TYR A 53 0.97 8.18 5.63
CA TYR A 53 1.78 6.97 5.74
C TYR A 53 2.78 6.87 4.59
N LEU A 54 2.33 7.02 3.35
CA LEU A 54 3.17 6.95 2.16
C LEU A 54 4.31 7.97 2.23
N ASN A 55 4.00 9.26 2.48
CA ASN A 55 5.01 10.33 2.59
C ASN A 55 6.03 10.14 3.72
N ARG A 56 5.72 9.31 4.73
CA ARG A 56 6.65 9.02 5.84
C ARG A 56 7.51 7.79 5.56
N ARG A 57 7.07 6.90 4.67
CA ARG A 57 7.66 5.55 4.51
C ARG A 57 8.39 5.36 3.19
N TYR A 58 8.01 6.12 2.17
CA TYR A 58 8.52 6.11 0.80
C TYR A 58 8.84 7.55 0.37
#